data_AF-A0A7X3TB49-F1
#
_entry.id   AF-A0A7X3TB49-F1
#
_cell.length_a   1.000
_cell.length_b   1.000
_cell.length_c   1.000
_cell.angle_alpha   90.00
_cell.angle_beta   90.00
_cell.angle_gamma   90.00
#
_symmetry.space_group_name_H-M   'P 1'
#
loop_
_entity.id
_entity.type
_entity.pdbx_description
1 polymer ?
#
loop_
_entity_poly.entity_id
_entity_poly.type
_entity_poly.pdbx_seq_one_letter_code
_entity_poly.pdbx_strand_id
1 'polypeptide(L)'
;MNPSQTQKHSQEYLKRCRHPEIQALQPKVENTEDMWIPTSEQLQQLLAQKLPYPDRSVFRQTANGWEYETYFREWAADYGTYIDTHRQFVGTNAETVLLQVLMTLLGIGERWMV
;
A
#
# COMPACT_ATOMS: atom_id res chain seq x y z
N MET A 1 24.34 -23.89 -6.28
CA MET A 1 23.71 -22.88 -5.40
C MET A 1 23.59 -21.61 -6.21
N ASN A 2 22.38 -21.29 -6.70
CA ASN A 2 22.17 -20.11 -7.53
C ASN A 2 22.06 -18.87 -6.62
N PRO A 3 22.87 -17.83 -6.82
CA PRO A 3 22.79 -16.63 -6.02
C PRO A 3 21.49 -15.90 -6.34
N SER A 4 20.60 -15.89 -5.34
CA SER A 4 19.66 -14.84 -4.96
C SER A 4 19.00 -14.07 -6.10
N GLN A 5 17.71 -14.37 -6.32
CA GLN A 5 16.76 -13.51 -7.01
C GLN A 5 16.59 -12.19 -6.24
N THR A 6 17.54 -11.26 -6.34
CA THR A 6 17.35 -9.92 -5.83
C THR A 6 16.49 -9.17 -6.84
N GLN A 7 15.17 -9.17 -6.63
CA GLN A 7 14.25 -8.26 -7.29
C GLN A 7 14.81 -6.84 -7.11
N LYS A 8 15.35 -6.25 -8.19
CA LYS A 8 15.80 -4.85 -8.18
C LYS A 8 14.54 -3.98 -8.13
N HIS A 9 14.08 -3.65 -6.94
CA HIS A 9 13.01 -2.68 -6.76
C HIS A 9 13.38 -1.36 -7.46
N SER A 10 12.40 -0.65 -8.01
CA SER A 10 12.62 0.65 -8.62
C SER A 10 13.11 1.66 -7.57
N GLN A 11 13.89 2.66 -7.98
CA GLN A 11 14.31 3.73 -7.06
C GLN A 11 13.11 4.47 -6.45
N GLU A 12 12.02 4.58 -7.20
CA GLU A 12 10.77 5.17 -6.73
C GLU A 12 10.14 4.34 -5.60
N TYR A 13 10.08 3.01 -5.76
CA TYR A 13 9.58 2.11 -4.71
C TYR A 13 10.40 2.26 -3.43
N LEU A 14 11.74 2.19 -3.55
CA LEU A 14 12.64 2.35 -2.40
C LEU A 14 12.48 3.71 -1.72
N LYS A 15 12.27 4.79 -2.49
CA LYS A 15 12.02 6.12 -1.94
C LYS A 15 10.71 6.16 -1.15
N ARG A 16 9.65 5.50 -1.63
CA ARG A 16 8.36 5.41 -0.91
C ARG A 16 8.47 4.56 0.35
N CYS A 17 9.22 3.46 0.32
CA CYS A 17 9.47 2.64 1.51
C CYS A 17 10.15 3.45 2.63
N ARG A 18 11.06 4.36 2.30
CA ARG A 18 11.75 5.24 3.26
C ARG A 18 10.84 6.20 4.03
N HIS A 19 9.56 6.31 3.68
CA HIS A 19 8.66 7.20 4.40
C HIS A 19 8.56 6.79 5.88
N PRO A 20 8.66 7.72 6.85
CA PRO A 20 8.68 7.38 8.29
C PRO A 20 7.50 6.53 8.73
N GLU A 21 6.31 6.84 8.23
CA GLU A 21 5.09 6.08 8.54
C GLU A 21 5.09 4.67 7.96
N ILE A 22 5.78 4.43 6.84
CA ILE A 22 5.97 3.07 6.31
C ILE A 22 6.98 2.33 7.17
N GLN A 23 8.11 2.95 7.52
CA GLN A 23 9.12 2.33 8.39
C GLN A 23 8.56 2.01 9.78
N ALA A 24 7.64 2.82 10.31
CA ALA A 24 6.96 2.55 11.57
C ALA A 24 6.07 1.28 11.56
N LEU A 25 5.78 0.72 10.39
CA LEU A 25 5.03 -0.53 10.23
C LEU A 25 5.92 -1.78 10.18
N GLN A 26 7.25 -1.62 10.31
CA GLN A 26 8.18 -2.74 10.33
C GLN A 26 7.76 -3.79 11.40
N PRO A 27 7.69 -5.07 11.04
CA PRO A 27 7.39 -6.14 11.99
C PRO A 27 8.43 -6.18 13.11
N LYS A 28 7.98 -6.22 14.37
CA LYS A 28 8.88 -6.23 15.55
C LYS A 28 9.88 -7.39 15.59
N VAL A 29 9.58 -8.48 14.88
CA VAL A 29 10.44 -9.66 14.77
C VAL A 29 11.62 -9.44 13.82
N GLU A 30 11.52 -8.49 12.89
CA GLU A 30 12.55 -8.16 11.90
C GLU A 30 13.33 -6.91 12.33
N ASN A 31 13.65 -6.77 13.62
CA ASN A 31 14.32 -5.57 14.17
C ASN A 31 15.76 -5.46 13.64
N THR A 32 15.87 -5.05 12.38
CA THR A 32 17.10 -4.80 11.65
C THR A 32 17.36 -3.30 11.68
N GLU A 33 18.61 -2.89 11.93
CA GLU A 33 19.02 -1.48 11.80
C GLU A 33 18.87 -0.97 10.35
N ASP A 34 18.67 -1.88 9.40
CA ASP A 34 18.44 -1.60 8.00
C ASP A 34 17.02 -1.15 7.68
N MET A 35 16.91 -0.34 6.62
CA MET A 35 15.66 0.11 6.02
C MET A 35 14.76 -1.08 5.67
N TRP A 36 13.55 -1.07 6.23
CA TRP A 36 12.56 -2.09 5.94
C TRP A 36 11.98 -1.91 4.53
N ILE A 37 12.07 -2.95 3.71
CA ILE A 37 11.50 -3.02 2.36
C ILE A 37 10.44 -4.13 2.38
N PRO A 38 9.14 -3.78 2.45
CA PRO A 38 8.10 -4.78 2.58
C PRO A 38 7.93 -5.61 1.31
N THR A 39 7.66 -6.90 1.47
CA THR A 39 7.24 -7.78 0.38
C THR A 39 5.76 -7.59 0.05
N SER A 40 5.33 -8.06 -1.13
CA SER A 40 3.91 -8.05 -1.51
C SER A 40 2.99 -8.78 -0.50
N GLU A 41 3.46 -9.84 0.15
CA GLU A 41 2.71 -10.58 1.17
C GLU A 41 2.56 -9.76 2.45
N GLN A 42 3.65 -9.14 2.91
CA GLN A 42 3.61 -8.25 4.08
C GLN A 42 2.69 -7.05 3.85
N LEU A 43 2.72 -6.46 2.66
CA LEU A 43 1.81 -5.38 2.29
C LEU A 43 0.34 -5.83 2.29
N GLN A 44 0.02 -6.98 1.71
CA GLN A 44 -1.34 -7.53 1.72
C GLN A 44 -1.82 -7.80 3.14
N GLN A 45 -0.98 -8.36 4.01
CA GLN A 45 -1.31 -8.58 5.42
C GLN A 45 -1.58 -7.27 6.15
N LEU A 46 -0.79 -6.23 5.91
CA LEU A 46 -1.01 -4.91 6.51
C LEU A 46 -2.31 -4.27 6.04
N LEU A 47 -2.61 -4.36 4.74
CA LEU A 47 -3.86 -3.87 4.19
C LEU A 47 -5.06 -4.62 4.75
N ALA A 48 -4.99 -5.95 4.86
CA ALA A 48 -6.05 -6.75 5.46
C ALA A 48 -6.31 -6.39 6.93
N GLN A 49 -5.29 -5.95 7.67
CA GLN A 49 -5.42 -5.55 9.07
C GLN A 49 -5.89 -4.10 9.27
N LYS A 50 -5.58 -3.20 8.33
CA LYS A 50 -5.77 -1.75 8.52
C LYS A 50 -6.90 -1.14 7.70
N LEU A 51 -7.30 -1.76 6.58
CA LEU A 51 -8.42 -1.27 5.80
C LEU A 51 -9.72 -1.37 6.62
N PRO A 52 -10.66 -0.42 6.43
CA PRO A 52 -11.96 -0.48 7.10
C PRO A 52 -12.82 -1.66 6.59
N TYR A 53 -12.67 -2.03 5.32
CA TYR A 53 -13.44 -3.08 4.65
C TYR A 53 -12.53 -4.00 3.81
N PRO A 54 -11.63 -4.77 4.46
CA PRO A 54 -10.66 -5.61 3.75
C PRO A 54 -11.33 -6.70 2.91
N ASP A 55 -12.49 -7.19 3.36
CA ASP A 55 -13.36 -8.16 2.68
C ASP A 55 -14.01 -7.62 1.39
N ARG A 56 -14.07 -6.30 1.23
CA ARG A 56 -14.57 -5.62 0.02
C ARG A 56 -13.45 -5.21 -0.93
N SER A 57 -12.24 -5.68 -0.69
CA SER A 57 -11.07 -5.31 -1.49
C SER A 57 -10.74 -6.42 -2.47
N VAL A 58 -10.37 -6.04 -3.69
CA VAL A 58 -10.00 -6.98 -4.75
C VAL A 58 -8.61 -6.65 -5.25
N PHE A 59 -7.70 -7.62 -5.20
CA PHE A 59 -6.37 -7.52 -5.80
C PHE A 59 -6.22 -8.56 -6.90
N ARG A 60 -5.92 -8.12 -8.13
CA ARG A 60 -5.84 -9.01 -9.28
C ARG A 60 -4.79 -8.58 -10.30
N GLN A 61 -4.25 -9.55 -11.01
CA GLN A 61 -3.45 -9.33 -12.20
C GLN A 61 -4.38 -9.10 -13.40
N THR A 62 -4.06 -8.11 -14.23
CA THR A 62 -4.78 -7.76 -15.46
C THR A 62 -3.85 -7.90 -16.67
N ALA A 63 -4.38 -7.74 -17.88
CA ALA A 63 -3.57 -7.77 -19.10
C ALA A 63 -2.47 -6.68 -19.13
N ASN A 64 -2.67 -5.58 -18.40
CA ASN A 64 -1.81 -4.40 -18.42
C ASN A 64 -1.00 -4.21 -17.13
N GLY A 65 -1.10 -5.15 -16.17
CA GLY A 65 -0.38 -5.08 -14.90
C GLY A 65 -1.19 -5.62 -13.73
N TRP A 66 -1.30 -4.81 -12.69
CA TRP A 66 -1.96 -5.14 -11.43
C TRP A 66 -2.96 -4.05 -11.08
N GLU A 67 -4.03 -4.48 -10.43
CA GLU A 67 -5.13 -3.62 -10.02
C GLU A 67 -5.56 -3.96 -8.59
N TYR A 68 -5.83 -2.92 -7.80
CA TYR A 68 -6.39 -3.02 -6.46
C TYR A 68 -7.62 -2.11 -6.35
N GLU A 69 -8.75 -2.67 -5.97
CA GLU A 69 -10.01 -1.97 -5.71
C GLU A 69 -10.36 -2.09 -4.23
N THR A 70 -10.79 -0.98 -3.60
CA THR A 70 -11.18 -0.98 -2.17
C THR A 70 -12.04 0.24 -1.83
N TYR A 71 -12.44 0.34 -0.56
CA TYR A 71 -13.20 1.44 -0.01
C TYR A 71 -12.46 2.06 1.18
N PHE A 72 -12.36 3.38 1.17
CA PHE A 72 -11.84 4.15 2.30
C PHE A 72 -12.97 4.88 3.00
N ARG A 73 -12.82 5.07 4.31
CA ARG A 73 -13.74 5.88 5.10
C ARG A 73 -13.13 7.27 5.27
N GLU A 74 -13.65 8.24 4.53
CA GLU A 74 -13.08 9.60 4.43
C GLU A 74 -14.03 10.63 5.03
N TRP A 75 -13.48 11.66 5.68
CA TRP A 75 -14.29 12.75 6.24
C TRP A 75 -14.73 13.70 5.13
N ALA A 76 -16.04 13.87 4.94
CA ALA A 76 -16.62 14.83 4.02
C ALA A 76 -17.12 16.05 4.81
N ALA A 77 -16.40 17.17 4.67
CA ALA A 77 -16.70 18.41 5.40
C ALA A 77 -18.09 18.96 5.06
N ASP A 78 -18.51 18.85 3.80
CA ASP A 78 -19.82 19.35 3.32
C ASP A 78 -21.01 18.69 3.99
N TYR A 79 -20.83 17.44 4.43
CA TYR A 79 -21.88 16.65 5.09
C TYR A 79 -21.63 16.50 6.60
N GLY A 80 -20.49 17.00 7.11
CA GLY A 80 -20.09 16.85 8.51
C GLY A 80 -20.05 15.39 8.98
N THR A 81 -19.72 14.46 8.08
CA THR A 81 -19.73 13.02 8.39
C THR A 81 -18.68 12.26 7.57
N TYR A 82 -18.41 11.03 7.97
CA TYR A 82 -17.59 10.10 7.18
C TYR A 82 -18.42 9.42 6.10
N ILE A 83 -17.87 9.31 4.90
CA ILE A 83 -18.44 8.59 3.77
C ILE A 83 -17.48 7.49 3.30
N ASP A 84 -18.06 6.47 2.66
CA ASP A 84 -17.28 5.41 2.03
C ASP A 84 -16.98 5.80 0.58
N THR A 85 -15.69 5.94 0.26
CA THR A 85 -15.21 6.27 -1.08
C THR A 85 -14.57 5.06 -1.72
N HIS A 86 -15.10 4.65 -2.88
CA HIS A 86 -14.45 3.65 -3.72
C HIS A 86 -13.14 4.20 -4.32
N ARG A 87 -12.07 3.41 -4.27
CA ARG A 87 -10.77 3.73 -4.88
C ARG A 87 -10.26 2.56 -5.70
N GLN A 88 -9.67 2.89 -6.85
CA GLN A 88 -9.00 1.95 -7.74
C GLN A 88 -7.55 2.40 -7.93
N PHE A 89 -6.62 1.45 -7.84
CA PHE A 89 -5.20 1.64 -8.05
C PHE A 89 -4.72 0.69 -9.14
N VAL A 90 -3.93 1.22 -10.08
CA VAL A 90 -3.38 0.44 -11.20
C VAL A 90 -1.88 0.67 -11.31
N GLY A 91 -1.15 -0.37 -11.71
CA GLY A 91 0.29 -0.25 -11.91
C GLY A 91 0.90 -1.51 -12.52
N THR A 92 2.14 -1.42 -12.99
CA THR A 92 2.82 -2.54 -13.66
C THR A 92 3.40 -3.57 -12.68
N ASN A 93 3.54 -3.21 -11.40
CA ASN A 93 4.12 -4.05 -10.36
C ASN A 93 3.17 -4.14 -9.15
N ALA A 94 2.90 -5.37 -8.71
CA ALA A 94 2.10 -5.71 -7.53
C ALA A 94 2.50 -4.91 -6.27
N GLU A 95 3.78 -4.91 -5.91
CA GLU A 95 4.30 -4.25 -4.72
C GLU A 95 4.07 -2.74 -4.77
N THR A 96 4.27 -2.14 -5.94
CA THR A 96 4.05 -0.70 -6.11
C THR A 96 2.57 -0.34 -5.93
N VAL A 97 1.65 -1.13 -6.49
CA VAL A 97 0.21 -0.93 -6.31
C VAL A 97 -0.19 -1.10 -4.85
N LEU A 98 0.24 -2.18 -4.20
CA LEU A 98 -0.07 -2.43 -2.79
C LEU A 98 0.50 -1.34 -1.87
N LEU A 99 1.72 -0.86 -2.14
CA LEU A 99 2.33 0.23 -1.39
C LEU A 99 1.58 1.55 -1.61
N GLN A 100 1.06 1.82 -2.82
CA GLN A 100 0.22 3.00 -3.07
C GLN A 100 -1.08 2.98 -2.26
N VAL A 101 -1.73 1.81 -2.17
CA VAL A 101 -2.93 1.63 -1.35
C VAL A 101 -2.60 1.92 0.11
N LEU A 102 -1.50 1.34 0.62
CA LEU A 102 -1.07 1.53 2.01
C LEU A 102 -0.71 2.98 2.30
N MET A 103 0.01 3.65 1.40
CA MET A 103 0.33 5.07 1.53
C MET A 103 -0.93 5.93 1.58
N THR A 104 -1.91 5.65 0.71
CA THR A 104 -3.20 6.36 0.70
C THR A 104 -3.96 6.15 2.02
N LEU A 105 -3.95 4.91 2.54
CA LEU A 105 -4.57 4.59 3.84
C LEU A 105 -3.96 5.38 4.99
N LEU A 106 -2.66 5.60 4.94
CA LEU A 106 -1.91 6.37 5.94
C LEU A 106 -2.02 7.89 5.72
N GLY A 107 -2.62 8.34 4.61
CA GLY A 107 -2.68 9.75 4.24
C GLY A 107 -1.35 10.30 3.72
N ILE A 108 -0.45 9.42 3.26
CA ILE A 108 0.85 9.77 2.70
C ILE A 108 0.72 10.03 1.20
N GLY A 109 1.05 11.25 0.80
CA GLY A 109 0.97 11.70 -0.59
C GLY A 109 -0.02 12.84 -0.74
N GLU A 110 -0.39 13.17 -1.97
CA GLU A 110 -1.38 14.21 -2.20
C GLU A 110 -2.75 13.74 -1.66
N ARG A 111 -3.25 14.46 -0.67
CA ARG A 111 -4.68 14.47 -0.35
C ARG A 111 -5.39 14.88 -1.63
N TRP A 112 -6.01 13.91 -2.30
CA TRP A 112 -6.91 14.20 -3.41
C TRP A 112 -8.09 14.97 -2.80
N MET A 113 -8.06 16.30 -2.93
CA MET A 113 -9.24 17.12 -2.71
C MET A 113 -10.29 16.62 -3.70
N VAL A 114 -11.31 15.97 -3.14
CA VAL A 114 -12.52 15.55 -3.87
C VAL A 114 -13.33 16.79 -4.21
#